data_AF-A0AAJ4UX49-F1
#
_entry.id   AF-A0AAJ4UX49-F1
#
_cell.length_a   1.000
_cell.length_b   1.000
_cell.length_c   1.000
_cell.angle_alpha   90.00
_cell.angle_beta   90.00
_cell.angle_gamma   90.00
#
_symmetry.space_group_name_H-M   'P 1'
#
loop_
_entity.id
_entity.type
_entity.pdbx_description
1 polymer ?
#
loop_
_entity_poly.entity_id
_entity_poly.type
_entity_poly.pdbx_seq_one_letter_code
_entity_poly.pdbx_strand_id
1 'polypeptide(L)'
;MANWIVVKGKKVDLEKATLLGVYQFANPSDFNYVREELYKTAKGNYLLVGEGGANSKYAEQIATRTSAGGEKKYFISKEEAIRLLEKWHEEESLLKEFGDELEEA
;
A
#
# COMPACT_ATOMS: atom_id res chain seq x y z
N MET A 1 -15.45 16.63 -3.08
CA MET A 1 -15.95 15.45 -3.81
C MET A 1 -15.54 14.26 -2.98
N ALA A 2 -16.49 13.45 -2.49
CA ALA A 2 -16.15 12.36 -1.57
C ALA A 2 -15.31 11.29 -2.31
N ASN A 3 -14.01 11.18 -1.98
CA ASN A 3 -13.09 10.25 -2.64
C ASN A 3 -13.09 8.91 -1.87
N TRP A 4 -14.13 8.11 -2.10
CA TRP A 4 -14.26 6.78 -1.51
C TRP A 4 -13.96 5.70 -2.55
N ILE A 5 -13.28 4.65 -2.13
CA ILE A 5 -13.00 3.46 -2.96
C ILE A 5 -13.65 2.23 -2.33
N VAL A 6 -13.97 1.24 -3.17
CA VAL A 6 -14.49 -0.05 -2.71
C VAL A 6 -13.39 -1.07 -2.85
N VAL A 7 -13.01 -1.68 -1.73
CA VAL A 7 -11.97 -2.73 -1.68
C VAL A 7 -12.57 -3.97 -1.02
N LYS A 8 -12.60 -5.10 -1.74
CA LYS A 8 -13.21 -6.36 -1.26
C LYS A 8 -14.61 -6.19 -0.65
N GLY A 9 -15.46 -5.37 -1.26
CA GLY A 9 -16.83 -5.10 -0.78
C GLY A 9 -16.93 -4.16 0.43
N LYS A 10 -15.82 -3.59 0.91
CA LYS A 10 -15.81 -2.57 1.96
C LYS A 10 -15.57 -1.19 1.35
N LYS A 11 -16.36 -0.20 1.76
CA LYS A 11 -16.15 1.21 1.43
C LYS A 11 -15.05 1.79 2.31
N VAL A 12 -14.03 2.38 1.70
CA VAL A 12 -12.94 3.09 2.35
C VAL A 12 -12.96 4.54 1.91
N ASP A 13 -13.09 5.45 2.85
CA ASP A 13 -12.91 6.89 2.62
C ASP A 13 -11.41 7.21 2.68
N LEU A 14 -10.79 7.46 1.52
CA LEU A 14 -9.37 7.81 1.44
C LEU A 14 -9.09 9.20 2.01
N GLU A 15 -10.06 10.12 1.95
CA GLU A 15 -9.92 11.47 2.56
C GLU A 15 -9.79 11.43 4.09
N LYS A 16 -10.33 10.38 4.72
CA LYS A 16 -10.21 10.16 6.17
C LYS A 16 -9.10 9.16 6.50
N ALA A 17 -8.42 8.62 5.50
CA ALA A 17 -7.34 7.69 5.71
C ALA A 17 -6.04 8.45 5.94
N THR A 18 -5.27 8.00 6.91
CA THR A 18 -3.93 8.53 7.19
C THR A 18 -2.93 7.76 6.35
N LEU A 19 -2.15 8.44 5.52
CA LEU A 19 -1.01 7.84 4.83
C LEU A 19 0.09 7.56 5.87
N LEU A 20 0.48 6.29 6.01
CA LEU A 20 1.52 5.86 6.94
C LEU A 20 2.88 5.72 6.28
N GLY A 21 2.93 5.55 4.95
CA GLY A 21 4.20 5.41 4.27
C GLY A 21 4.03 5.15 2.79
N VAL A 22 5.09 5.46 2.04
CA VAL A 22 5.15 5.28 0.60
C VAL A 22 6.48 4.64 0.25
N TYR A 23 6.41 3.56 -0.52
CA TYR A 23 7.56 2.97 -1.17
C TYR A 23 7.46 3.15 -2.66
N GLN A 24 8.53 3.61 -3.27
CA GLN A 24 8.63 3.71 -4.71
C GLN A 24 9.94 3.11 -5.19
N PHE A 25 9.85 2.30 -6.24
CA PHE A 25 10.96 1.72 -6.93
C PHE A 25 10.83 1.92 -8.44
N ALA A 26 11.93 2.32 -9.06
CA ALA A 26 12.05 2.67 -10.48
C ALA A 26 11.15 3.85 -10.91
N ASN A 27 11.28 4.21 -12.19
CA ASN A 27 10.51 5.29 -12.81
C ASN A 27 9.15 4.75 -13.31
N PRO A 28 8.09 5.57 -13.33
CA PRO A 28 6.76 5.15 -13.80
C PRO A 28 6.73 4.70 -15.26
N SER A 29 7.71 5.13 -16.07
CA SER A 29 7.87 4.67 -17.44
C SER A 29 8.61 3.33 -17.57
N ASP A 30 9.12 2.78 -16.46
CA ASP A 30 9.86 1.53 -16.42
C ASP A 30 8.92 0.34 -16.21
N PHE A 31 9.19 -0.78 -16.88
CA PHE A 31 8.38 -1.99 -16.70
C PHE A 31 8.48 -2.56 -15.27
N ASN A 32 9.57 -2.25 -14.56
CA ASN A 32 9.80 -2.67 -13.18
C ASN A 32 9.30 -1.65 -12.15
N TYR A 33 8.54 -0.64 -12.57
CA TYR A 33 7.94 0.32 -11.66
C TYR A 33 7.13 -0.38 -10.56
N VAL A 34 7.36 0.03 -9.32
CA VAL A 34 6.56 -0.39 -8.17
C VAL A 34 6.34 0.83 -7.30
N ARG A 35 5.08 1.09 -6.94
CA ARG A 35 4.71 2.08 -5.94
C ARG A 35 3.72 1.46 -4.98
N GLU A 36 4.04 1.50 -3.70
CA GLU A 36 3.19 0.97 -2.64
C GLU A 36 2.91 2.07 -1.65
N GLU A 37 1.65 2.23 -1.29
CA GLU A 37 1.19 3.22 -0.34
C GLU A 37 0.37 2.52 0.74
N LEU A 38 0.78 2.71 1.98
CA LEU A 38 0.09 2.15 3.13
C LEU A 38 -0.78 3.22 3.78
N TYR A 39 -2.08 2.95 3.86
CA TYR A 39 -3.05 3.83 4.47
C TYR A 39 -3.69 3.19 5.70
N LYS A 40 -3.87 3.96 6.76
CA LYS A 40 -4.75 3.61 7.88
C LYS A 40 -6.12 4.23 7.70
N THR A 41 -7.13 3.41 7.58
CA THR A 41 -8.52 3.86 7.50
C THR A 41 -9.00 4.40 8.85
N ALA A 42 -10.00 5.29 8.84
CA ALA A 42 -10.61 5.82 10.08
C ALA A 42 -11.19 4.75 11.02
N LYS A 43 -11.44 3.52 10.52
CA LYS A 43 -11.89 2.37 11.32
C LYS A 43 -10.73 1.54 11.91
N GLY A 44 -9.48 1.99 11.74
CA GLY A 44 -8.29 1.28 12.20
C GLY A 44 -7.83 0.10 11.33
N ASN A 45 -8.42 -0.09 10.14
CA ASN A 45 -7.92 -1.10 9.18
C ASN A 45 -6.78 -0.53 8.35
N TYR A 46 -5.84 -1.38 7.94
CA TYR A 46 -4.71 -1.03 7.09
C TYR A 46 -5.00 -1.43 5.64
N LEU A 47 -4.91 -0.47 4.74
CA LEU A 47 -5.10 -0.65 3.30
C LEU A 47 -3.77 -0.43 2.60
N LEU A 48 -3.31 -1.45 1.89
CA LEU A 48 -2.17 -1.32 0.99
C LEU A 48 -2.68 -1.10 -0.43
N VAL A 49 -2.21 -0.02 -1.05
CA VAL A 49 -2.44 0.31 -2.45
C VAL A 49 -1.12 0.15 -3.17
N GLY A 50 -1.04 -0.85 -4.03
CA GLY A 50 0.14 -1.15 -4.82
C GLY A 50 -0.12 -0.95 -6.30
N GLU A 51 0.70 -0.14 -6.95
CA GLU A 51 0.73 0.05 -8.39
C GLU A 51 2.07 -0.44 -8.93
N GLY A 52 2.08 -0.97 -10.15
CA GLY A 52 3.34 -1.27 -10.78
C GLY A 52 3.25 -1.52 -12.27
N GLY A 53 4.41 -1.50 -12.91
CA GLY A 53 4.57 -1.73 -14.35
C GLY A 53 4.30 -3.19 -14.76
N ALA A 54 4.35 -3.44 -16.06
CA ALA A 54 4.01 -4.73 -16.67
C ALA A 54 4.92 -5.90 -16.24
N ASN A 55 6.07 -5.62 -15.63
CA ASN A 55 7.01 -6.61 -15.11
C ASN A 55 7.10 -6.59 -13.56
N SER A 56 6.10 -6.01 -12.88
CA SER A 56 6.04 -5.92 -11.43
C SER A 56 5.14 -7.00 -10.79
N LYS A 57 5.16 -7.11 -9.46
CA LYS A 57 4.18 -7.93 -8.70
C LYS A 57 2.72 -7.49 -8.88
N TYR A 58 2.53 -6.26 -9.36
CA TYR A 58 1.23 -5.68 -9.64
C TYR A 58 0.80 -5.83 -11.10
N ALA A 59 1.65 -6.41 -11.96
CA ALA A 59 1.32 -6.65 -13.35
C ALA A 59 0.01 -7.43 -13.51
N GLU A 60 -0.80 -6.99 -14.45
CA GLU A 60 -2.04 -7.66 -14.85
C GLU A 60 -1.89 -8.21 -16.27
N GLN A 61 -2.27 -9.47 -16.43
CA GLN A 61 -2.27 -10.11 -17.74
C GLN A 61 -3.51 -9.67 -18.52
N ILE A 62 -3.29 -8.89 -19.58
CA ILE A 62 -4.36 -8.35 -20.43
C ILE A 62 -4.63 -9.18 -21.68
N ALA A 63 -3.64 -9.97 -22.14
CA ALA A 63 -3.80 -10.89 -23.26
C ALA A 63 -2.76 -12.01 -23.21
N THR A 64 -2.87 -12.98 -24.13
CA THR A 64 -1.87 -14.03 -24.30
C THR A 64 -0.48 -13.43 -24.50
N ARG A 65 0.45 -13.71 -23.57
CA ARG A 65 1.83 -13.17 -23.54
C ARG A 65 1.93 -11.64 -23.43
N THR A 66 0.86 -10.96 -23.02
CA THR A 66 0.87 -9.50 -22.83
C THR A 66 0.42 -9.17 -21.42
N SER A 67 1.31 -8.51 -20.68
CA SER A 67 1.01 -7.94 -19.36
C SER A 67 1.05 -6.43 -19.46
N ALA A 68 0.20 -5.77 -18.71
CA ALA A 68 0.22 -4.32 -18.51
C ALA A 68 0.54 -4.01 -17.05
N GLY A 69 0.89 -2.74 -16.79
CA GLY A 69 0.90 -2.24 -15.43
C GLY A 69 -0.49 -2.40 -14.80
N GLY A 70 -0.51 -2.67 -13.51
CA GLY A 70 -1.74 -2.93 -12.78
C GLY A 70 -1.71 -2.29 -11.40
N GLU A 71 -2.89 -2.21 -10.81
CA GLU A 71 -3.11 -1.64 -9.49
C GLU A 71 -3.85 -2.66 -8.63
N LYS A 72 -3.32 -2.97 -7.45
CA LYS A 72 -3.95 -3.86 -6.48
C LYS A 72 -4.15 -3.13 -5.16
N LYS A 73 -5.37 -3.26 -4.65
CA LYS A 73 -5.78 -2.69 -3.36
C LYS A 73 -6.24 -3.84 -2.47
N TYR A 74 -5.62 -4.01 -1.32
CA TYR A 74 -6.03 -5.04 -0.37
C TYR A 74 -5.78 -4.62 1.07
N PHE A 75 -6.66 -5.09 1.95
CA PHE A 75 -6.45 -4.95 3.39
C PHE A 75 -5.34 -5.89 3.83
N ILE A 76 -4.48 -5.38 4.69
CA ILE A 76 -3.43 -6.15 5.34
C ILE A 76 -3.65 -6.14 6.86
N SER A 77 -3.06 -7.12 7.54
CA SER A 77 -3.02 -7.15 8.99
C SER A 77 -2.08 -6.07 9.53
N LYS A 78 -2.26 -5.73 10.80
CA LYS A 78 -1.38 -4.80 11.51
C LYS A 78 0.09 -5.24 11.47
N GLU A 79 0.37 -6.52 11.70
CA GLU A 79 1.73 -7.07 11.67
C GLU A 79 2.41 -6.88 10.30
N GLU A 80 1.65 -7.05 9.21
CA GLU A 80 2.15 -6.82 7.86
C GLU A 80 2.38 -5.32 7.59
N ALA A 81 1.55 -4.44 8.16
CA ALA A 81 1.75 -2.99 8.08
C ALA A 81 3.06 -2.56 8.76
N ILE A 82 3.35 -3.09 9.95
CA ILE A 82 4.60 -2.87 10.69
C ILE A 82 5.79 -3.31 9.83
N ARG A 83 5.78 -4.56 9.34
CA ARG A 83 6.85 -5.10 8.49
C ARG A 83 7.12 -4.27 7.24
N LEU A 84 6.08 -3.71 6.61
CA LEU A 84 6.22 -2.84 5.46
C LEU A 84 6.89 -1.51 5.84
N LEU A 85 6.44 -0.88 6.92
CA LEU A 85 7.03 0.37 7.40
C LEU A 85 8.50 0.19 7.80
N GLU A 86 8.85 -0.91 8.49
CA GLU A 86 10.24 -1.28 8.77
C GLU A 86 11.05 -1.43 7.49
N LYS A 87 10.52 -2.15 6.50
CA LYS A 87 11.17 -2.36 5.20
C LYS A 87 11.34 -1.07 4.40
N TRP A 88 10.41 -0.13 4.55
CA TRP A 88 10.43 1.16 3.87
C TRP A 88 11.25 2.21 4.61
N HIS A 89 11.78 1.87 5.80
CA HIS A 89 12.46 2.80 6.69
C HIS A 89 11.59 3.99 7.12
N GLU A 90 10.27 3.79 7.23
CA GLU A 90 9.31 4.78 7.73
C GLU A 90 9.20 4.69 9.27
N GLU A 91 10.34 4.87 9.95
CA GLU A 91 10.45 4.74 11.42
C GLU A 91 9.58 5.77 12.15
N GLU A 92 9.46 6.98 11.63
CA GLU A 92 8.62 8.03 12.23
C GLU A 92 7.14 7.64 12.28
N SER A 93 6.61 7.14 11.17
CA SER A 93 5.24 6.67 11.05
C SER A 93 5.01 5.41 11.89
N LEU A 94 6.01 4.53 11.94
CA LEU A 94 5.99 3.33 12.77
C LEU A 94 5.90 3.67 14.26
N LEU A 95 6.78 4.53 14.78
CA LEU A 95 6.77 4.95 16.18
C LEU A 95 5.49 5.73 16.53
N LYS A 96 5.01 6.57 15.63
CA LYS A 96 3.80 7.35 15.88
C LYS A 96 2.54 6.49 15.99
N GLU A 97 2.47 5.41 15.21
CA GLU A 97 1.28 4.56 15.12
C GLU A 97 1.37 3.30 15.99
N PHE A 98 2.58 2.78 16.18
CA PHE A 98 2.86 1.51 16.85
C PHE A 98 3.84 1.62 18.02
N GLY A 99 4.37 2.81 18.32
CA GLY A 99 5.39 2.99 19.36
C GLY A 99 4.97 2.51 20.76
N ASP A 100 3.69 2.51 21.08
CA ASP A 100 3.16 2.00 22.36
C ASP A 100 3.12 0.46 22.42
N GLU A 101 3.18 -0.22 21.27
CA GLU A 101 3.11 -1.68 21.14
C GLU A 101 4.42 -2.30 20.62
N LEU A 102 5.46 -1.50 20.37
CA LEU A 102 6.80 -1.98 20.05
C LEU A 102 7.55 -2.26 21.36
N GLU A 103 7.88 -3.53 21.58
CA GLU A 103 8.72 -3.95 22.70
C GLU A 103 10.18 -3.56 22.42
N GLU A 104 10.81 -2.80 23.32
CA GLU A 104 12.26 -2.62 23.32
C GLU A 104 12.93 -3.96 23.68
N ALA A 105 13.74 -4.51 22.77
CA ALA A 105 14.47 -5.76 22.94
C ALA A 105 15.92 -5.54 23.44
#